data_AF-A0A660VTX1-F1
#
_entry.id   AF-A0A660VTX1-F1
#
_cell.length_a   1.000
_cell.length_b   1.000
_cell.length_c   1.000
_cell.angle_alpha   90.00
_cell.angle_beta   90.00
_cell.angle_gamma   90.00
#
_symmetry.space_group_name_H-M   'P 1'
#
loop_
_entity.id
_entity.type
_entity.pdbx_description
1 polymer ?
#
loop_
_entity_poly.entity_id
_entity_poly.type
_entity_poly.pdbx_seq_one_letter_code
_entity_poly.pdbx_strand_id
1 'polypeptide(L)'
;MADLAGSIGAERVFDMLLAGAGVLLDLSWAGLHHGGISPETVFAGNAGLFTFSAFGVVRPDRLERFRKGRLAVWDVSDLCGTALFVLSRGKAREVSSVSELMASDLLPDLTGEGVPEGLLLLAAKGAAREGKVRYRSLGDFHRDLLALKRGEGEELAAAIRAEAEAELRSGPSRGET
;
A
#
# COMPACT_ATOMS: atom_id res chain seq x y z
N MET A 1 22.05 8.62 -5.08
CA MET A 1 20.57 8.61 -4.97
C MET A 1 20.23 8.58 -3.50
N ALA A 2 19.33 9.46 -3.04
CA ALA A 2 18.88 9.44 -1.65
C ALA A 2 18.00 8.22 -1.42
N ASP A 3 18.19 7.53 -0.29
CA ASP A 3 17.31 6.46 0.16
C ASP A 3 15.93 7.06 0.46
N LEU A 4 14.87 6.50 -0.12
CA LEU A 4 13.50 6.96 0.14
C LEU A 4 13.08 6.60 1.58
N ALA A 5 13.65 5.53 2.14
CA ALA A 5 13.42 5.17 3.54
C ALA A 5 14.07 6.19 4.48
N GLY A 6 13.28 6.75 5.40
CA GLY A 6 13.75 7.73 6.38
C GLY A 6 14.06 9.13 5.84
N SER A 7 13.85 9.39 4.54
CA SER A 7 14.05 10.73 3.96
C SER A 7 12.79 11.60 3.94
N ILE A 8 11.61 11.02 4.18
CA ILE A 8 10.33 11.73 4.22
C ILE A 8 9.44 11.24 5.37
N GLY A 9 8.66 12.15 5.98
CA GLY A 9 7.73 11.86 7.08
C GLY A 9 6.36 11.32 6.61
N ALA A 10 5.47 11.02 7.55
CA ALA A 10 4.17 10.41 7.26
C ALA A 10 3.27 11.25 6.33
N GLU A 11 3.22 12.57 6.51
CA GLU A 11 2.47 13.50 5.64
C GLU A 11 2.94 13.39 4.18
N ARG A 12 4.25 13.37 3.98
CA ARG A 12 4.87 13.19 2.66
C ARG A 12 4.58 11.81 2.06
N VAL A 13 4.44 10.75 2.87
CA VAL A 13 4.04 9.43 2.40
C VAL A 13 2.58 9.42 1.95
N PHE A 14 1.71 10.13 2.65
CA PHE A 14 0.32 10.30 2.21
C PHE A 14 0.25 11.02 0.85
N ASP A 15 1.02 12.09 0.66
CA ASP A 15 1.14 12.78 -0.64
C ASP A 15 1.63 11.84 -1.76
N MET A 16 2.60 10.97 -1.44
CA MET A 16 3.11 9.95 -2.36
C MET A 16 2.00 8.98 -2.79
N LEU A 17 1.19 8.50 -1.83
CA LEU A 17 0.07 7.60 -2.12
C LEU A 17 -0.99 8.29 -2.98
N LEU A 18 -1.31 9.57 -2.71
CA LEU A 18 -2.24 10.36 -3.52
C LEU A 18 -1.75 10.54 -4.96
N ALA A 19 -0.48 10.93 -5.13
CA ALA A 19 0.13 11.08 -6.45
C ALA A 19 0.15 9.74 -7.20
N GLY A 20 0.56 8.66 -6.52
CA GLY A 20 0.58 7.31 -7.09
C GLY A 20 -0.81 6.84 -7.50
N ALA A 21 -1.84 7.03 -6.65
CA ALA A 21 -3.22 6.68 -6.98
C ALA A 21 -3.72 7.38 -8.25
N GLY A 22 -3.38 8.67 -8.41
CA GLY A 22 -3.68 9.43 -9.64
C GLY A 22 -3.04 8.82 -10.88
N VAL A 23 -1.74 8.51 -10.82
CA VAL A 23 -1.01 7.85 -11.90
C VAL A 23 -1.64 6.49 -12.24
N LEU A 24 -1.99 5.68 -11.24
CA LEU A 24 -2.62 4.39 -11.46
C LEU A 24 -4.00 4.49 -12.10
N LEU A 25 -4.78 5.53 -11.77
CA LEU A 25 -6.09 5.78 -12.39
C LEU A 25 -5.93 6.12 -13.87
N ASP A 26 -5.00 7.00 -14.21
CA ASP A 26 -4.70 7.39 -15.59
C ASP A 26 -4.23 6.18 -16.42
N LEU A 27 -3.33 5.36 -15.87
CA LEU A 27 -2.87 4.13 -16.51
C LEU A 27 -4.04 3.14 -16.69
N SER A 28 -4.86 2.94 -15.65
CA SER A 28 -6.00 2.02 -15.72
C SER A 28 -7.01 2.45 -16.78
N TRP A 29 -7.26 3.75 -16.96
CA TRP A 29 -8.13 4.25 -18.04
C TRP A 29 -7.54 4.04 -19.43
N ALA A 30 -6.21 4.10 -19.54
CA ALA A 30 -5.50 3.80 -20.78
C ALA A 30 -5.34 2.28 -21.06
N GLY A 31 -5.81 1.41 -20.17
CA GLY A 31 -5.56 -0.04 -20.26
C GLY A 31 -4.09 -0.43 -20.03
N LEU A 32 -3.34 0.47 -19.38
CA LEU A 32 -1.94 0.31 -19.03
C LEU A 32 -1.79 -0.03 -17.54
N HIS A 33 -0.57 -0.38 -17.15
CA HIS A 33 -0.17 -0.65 -15.78
C HIS A 33 1.26 -0.16 -15.58
N HIS A 34 1.66 0.06 -14.34
CA HIS A 34 3.01 0.48 -14.04
C HIS A 34 3.96 -0.71 -13.99
N GLY A 35 3.64 -1.74 -13.21
CA GLY A 35 4.33 -3.04 -13.16
C GLY A 35 5.71 -3.08 -12.51
N GLY A 36 6.20 -1.94 -12.03
CA GLY A 36 7.56 -1.76 -11.57
C GLY A 36 7.68 -0.85 -10.35
N ILE A 37 6.58 -0.59 -9.62
CA ILE A 37 6.62 0.30 -8.45
C ILE A 37 7.47 -0.34 -7.36
N SER A 38 8.41 0.45 -6.86
CA SER A 38 9.33 0.11 -5.76
C SER A 38 9.97 1.40 -5.23
N PRO A 39 10.62 1.39 -4.06
CA PRO A 39 11.31 2.57 -3.54
C PRO A 39 12.32 3.19 -4.51
N GLU A 40 12.94 2.39 -5.40
CA GLU A 40 13.93 2.84 -6.37
C GLU A 40 13.33 3.53 -7.61
N THR A 41 12.02 3.41 -7.81
CA THR A 41 11.29 3.97 -8.98
C THR A 41 10.40 5.14 -8.61
N VAL A 42 10.36 5.53 -7.33
CA VAL A 42 9.59 6.66 -6.81
C VAL A 42 10.54 7.75 -6.32
N PHE A 43 10.36 8.96 -6.86
CA PHE A 43 11.23 10.10 -6.58
C PHE A 43 10.46 11.23 -5.92
N ALA A 44 10.92 11.61 -4.75
CA ALA A 44 10.51 12.82 -4.05
C ALA A 44 11.11 14.06 -4.73
N GLY A 45 10.27 14.86 -5.39
CA GLY A 45 10.62 16.16 -5.94
C GLY A 45 10.50 17.29 -4.91
N ASN A 46 10.83 18.50 -5.36
CA ASN A 46 10.58 19.72 -4.59
C ASN A 46 9.07 20.04 -4.56
N ALA A 47 8.63 20.81 -3.56
CA ALA A 47 7.26 21.30 -3.44
C ALA A 47 6.17 20.21 -3.39
N GLY A 48 6.45 19.06 -2.78
CA GLY A 48 5.46 17.98 -2.59
C GLY A 48 5.18 17.13 -3.82
N LEU A 49 5.95 17.30 -4.90
CA LEU A 49 5.78 16.50 -6.12
C LEU A 49 6.41 15.11 -5.96
N PHE A 50 5.75 14.10 -6.51
CA PHE A 50 6.27 12.74 -6.64
C PHE A 50 6.30 12.33 -8.10
N THR A 51 7.42 11.75 -8.53
CA THR A 51 7.59 11.19 -9.88
C THR A 51 7.74 9.68 -9.80
N PHE A 52 7.09 8.99 -10.73
CA PHE A 52 7.16 7.54 -10.89
C PHE A 52 7.89 7.24 -12.20
N SER A 53 8.73 6.20 -12.22
CA SER A 53 9.49 5.80 -13.40
C SER A 53 9.41 4.28 -13.64
N ALA A 54 9.96 3.77 -14.74
CA ALA A 54 9.92 2.35 -15.09
C ALA A 54 8.51 1.79 -15.39
N PHE A 55 7.66 2.59 -16.03
CA PHE A 55 6.37 2.15 -16.55
C PHE A 55 6.49 0.99 -17.54
N GLY A 56 5.66 -0.04 -17.39
CA GLY A 56 5.62 -1.22 -18.26
C GLY A 56 6.80 -2.18 -18.06
N VAL A 57 7.68 -1.94 -17.09
CA VAL A 57 8.82 -2.82 -16.80
C VAL A 57 8.36 -3.91 -15.85
N VAL A 58 8.06 -5.09 -16.40
CA VAL A 58 7.71 -6.27 -15.61
C VAL A 58 8.97 -7.04 -15.23
N ARG A 59 9.23 -7.17 -13.92
CA ARG A 59 10.33 -8.02 -13.46
C ARG A 59 10.02 -9.50 -13.73
N PRO A 60 11.03 -10.33 -14.09
CA PRO A 60 10.82 -11.75 -14.38
C PRO A 60 10.09 -12.53 -13.26
N ASP A 61 10.40 -12.23 -12.00
CA ASP A 61 9.79 -12.84 -10.82
C ASP A 61 8.31 -12.45 -10.61
N ARG A 62 7.83 -11.42 -11.33
CA ARG A 62 6.45 -10.93 -11.27
C ARG A 62 5.61 -11.37 -12.48
N LEU A 63 6.19 -12.07 -13.47
CA LEU A 63 5.51 -12.46 -14.71
C LEU A 63 4.23 -13.29 -14.46
N GLU A 64 4.21 -14.15 -13.45
CA GLU A 64 3.00 -14.93 -13.12
C GLU A 64 1.86 -14.04 -12.61
N ARG A 65 2.17 -12.99 -11.85
CA ARG A 65 1.18 -12.00 -11.39
C ARG A 65 0.56 -11.28 -12.58
N PHE A 66 1.39 -10.98 -13.59
CA PHE A 66 0.99 -10.38 -14.84
C PHE A 66 0.03 -11.25 -15.65
N ARG A 67 0.35 -12.53 -15.79
CA ARG A 67 -0.50 -13.50 -16.51
C ARG A 67 -1.88 -13.70 -15.88
N LYS A 68 -2.02 -13.47 -14.57
CA LYS A 68 -3.28 -13.61 -13.83
C LYS A 68 -4.23 -12.40 -13.96
N GLY A 69 -3.89 -11.38 -14.75
CA GLY A 69 -4.84 -10.35 -15.23
C GLY A 69 -5.34 -9.33 -14.20
N ARG A 70 -4.70 -9.21 -13.03
CA ARG A 70 -5.10 -8.27 -11.95
C ARG A 70 -4.11 -7.12 -11.77
N LEU A 71 -3.69 -6.51 -12.86
CA LEU A 71 -2.53 -5.61 -12.93
C LEU A 71 -2.69 -4.36 -12.07
N ALA A 72 -3.86 -3.69 -12.12
CA ALA A 72 -4.11 -2.50 -11.31
C ALA A 72 -4.07 -2.77 -9.80
N VAL A 73 -4.49 -3.96 -9.36
CA VAL A 73 -4.43 -4.35 -7.94
C VAL A 73 -2.99 -4.64 -7.52
N TRP A 74 -2.17 -5.18 -8.43
CA TRP A 74 -0.74 -5.36 -8.16
C TRP A 74 0.00 -4.04 -8.06
N ASP A 75 -0.32 -3.06 -8.91
CA ASP A 75 0.26 -1.73 -8.80
C ASP A 75 -0.11 -1.04 -7.48
N VAL A 76 -1.35 -1.20 -6.99
CA VAL A 76 -1.74 -0.75 -5.65
C VAL A 76 -0.90 -1.44 -4.56
N SER A 77 -0.69 -2.75 -4.69
CA SER A 77 0.11 -3.51 -3.73
C SER A 77 1.56 -3.04 -3.68
N ASP A 78 2.16 -2.80 -4.84
CA ASP A 78 3.54 -2.33 -4.95
C ASP A 78 3.69 -0.87 -4.44
N LEU A 79 2.71 -0.01 -4.73
CA LEU A 79 2.65 1.37 -4.20
C LEU A 79 2.54 1.38 -2.67
N CYS A 80 1.64 0.58 -2.12
CA CYS A 80 1.43 0.51 -0.69
C CYS A 80 2.59 -0.19 0.04
N GLY A 81 3.20 -1.20 -0.57
CA GLY A 81 4.43 -1.82 -0.06
C GLY A 81 5.59 -0.81 -0.01
N THR A 82 5.69 0.04 -1.03
CA THR A 82 6.65 1.16 -1.04
C THR A 82 6.37 2.15 0.10
N ALA A 83 5.10 2.50 0.35
CA ALA A 83 4.72 3.35 1.47
C ALA A 83 5.08 2.74 2.83
N LEU A 84 4.79 1.45 3.05
CA LEU A 84 5.17 0.75 4.29
C LEU A 84 6.69 0.72 4.48
N PHE A 85 7.45 0.48 3.41
CA PHE A 85 8.91 0.52 3.46
C PHE A 85 9.43 1.88 3.91
N VAL A 86 8.84 2.96 3.39
CA VAL A 86 9.24 4.31 3.78
C VAL A 86 8.85 4.63 5.22
N LEU A 87 7.59 4.37 5.61
CA LEU A 87 7.08 4.61 6.96
C LEU A 87 7.87 3.83 8.01
N SER A 88 8.23 2.59 7.70
CA SER A 88 8.99 1.71 8.59
C SER A 88 10.50 1.96 8.55
N ARG A 89 10.98 2.97 7.81
CA ARG A 89 12.40 3.28 7.59
C ARG A 89 13.19 2.05 7.12
N GLY A 90 12.58 1.29 6.23
CA GLY A 90 13.16 0.12 5.60
C GLY A 90 13.00 -1.19 6.36
N LYS A 91 12.39 -1.17 7.56
CA LYS A 91 12.15 -2.38 8.36
C LYS A 91 11.14 -3.34 7.72
N ALA A 92 10.15 -2.82 7.00
CA ALA A 92 9.12 -3.61 6.35
C ALA A 92 9.16 -3.44 4.84
N ARG A 93 9.62 -4.47 4.12
CA ARG A 93 9.54 -4.50 2.64
C ARG A 93 8.22 -5.08 2.16
N GLU A 94 7.68 -6.03 2.90
CA GLU A 94 6.47 -6.77 2.55
C GLU A 94 5.70 -7.07 3.83
N VAL A 95 4.37 -6.98 3.75
CA VAL A 95 3.44 -7.47 4.77
C VAL A 95 2.56 -8.49 4.08
N SER A 96 2.49 -9.71 4.60
CA SER A 96 1.72 -10.79 3.97
C SER A 96 0.22 -10.53 4.13
N SER A 97 -0.20 -10.05 5.32
CA SER A 97 -1.59 -9.70 5.63
C SER A 97 -1.70 -8.55 6.65
N VAL A 98 -2.85 -7.87 6.70
CA VAL A 98 -3.12 -6.84 7.73
C VAL A 98 -3.04 -7.42 9.14
N SER A 99 -3.53 -8.65 9.33
CA SER A 99 -3.51 -9.37 10.60
C SER A 99 -2.08 -9.59 11.10
N GLU A 100 -1.12 -9.88 10.20
CA GLU A 100 0.30 -9.99 10.54
C GLU A 100 0.85 -8.66 11.09
N LEU A 101 0.54 -7.54 10.43
CA LEU A 101 0.96 -6.23 10.91
C LEU A 101 0.36 -5.92 12.29
N MET A 102 -0.93 -6.20 12.50
CA MET A 102 -1.61 -5.97 13.78
C MET A 102 -1.05 -6.82 14.91
N ALA A 103 -0.52 -8.01 14.61
CA ALA A 103 0.12 -8.89 15.58
C ALA A 103 1.61 -8.55 15.82
N SER A 104 2.19 -7.64 15.04
CA SER A 104 3.59 -7.26 15.12
C SER A 104 3.80 -6.01 15.99
N ASP A 105 5.02 -5.86 16.51
CA ASP A 105 5.44 -4.65 17.23
C ASP A 105 5.59 -3.44 16.29
N LEU A 106 5.58 -3.64 14.97
CA LEU A 106 5.74 -2.56 14.01
C LEU A 106 4.59 -1.54 14.07
N LEU A 107 3.36 -1.99 14.31
CA LEU A 107 2.20 -1.10 14.42
C LEU A 107 2.30 -0.17 15.64
N PRO A 108 2.47 -0.66 16.88
CA PRO A 108 2.64 0.21 18.05
C PRO A 108 3.92 1.05 17.99
N ASP A 109 5.01 0.54 17.42
CA ASP A 109 6.24 1.32 17.24
C ASP A 109 6.00 2.55 16.36
N LEU A 110 5.42 2.36 15.17
CA LEU A 110 5.24 3.44 14.21
C LEU A 110 4.16 4.44 14.63
N THR A 111 3.10 3.99 15.30
CA THR A 111 2.12 4.92 15.88
C THR A 111 2.72 5.70 17.05
N GLY A 112 3.58 5.09 17.86
CA GLY A 112 4.36 5.76 18.91
C GLY A 112 5.34 6.81 18.35
N GLU A 113 5.83 6.62 17.13
CA GLU A 113 6.62 7.62 16.39
C GLU A 113 5.77 8.74 15.73
N GLY A 114 4.44 8.73 15.93
CA GLY A 114 3.52 9.75 15.41
C GLY A 114 3.02 9.50 13.99
N VAL A 115 3.19 8.29 13.43
CA VAL A 115 2.58 7.93 12.16
C VAL A 115 1.08 7.68 12.37
N PRO A 116 0.18 8.34 11.60
CA PRO A 116 -1.26 8.09 11.72
C PRO A 116 -1.62 6.63 11.46
N GLU A 117 -2.36 6.02 12.37
CA GLU A 117 -2.70 4.61 12.28
C GLU A 117 -3.51 4.27 11.02
N GLY A 118 -4.47 5.14 10.65
CA GLY A 118 -5.25 4.98 9.43
C GLY A 118 -4.37 4.91 8.16
N LEU A 119 -3.27 5.66 8.12
CA LEU A 119 -2.30 5.62 7.02
C LEU A 119 -1.55 4.28 7.01
N LEU A 120 -1.13 3.79 8.18
CA LEU A 120 -0.44 2.50 8.30
C LEU A 120 -1.33 1.33 7.88
N LEU A 121 -2.57 1.29 8.38
CA LEU A 121 -3.51 0.22 8.08
C LEU A 121 -3.99 0.25 6.62
N LEU A 122 -4.17 1.43 6.02
CA LEU A 122 -4.43 1.56 4.58
C LEU A 122 -3.27 1.02 3.76
N ALA A 123 -2.03 1.40 4.11
CA ALA A 123 -0.84 0.92 3.42
C ALA A 123 -0.67 -0.62 3.61
N ALA A 124 -0.99 -1.16 4.78
CA ALA A 124 -1.03 -2.59 5.05
C ALA A 124 -2.07 -3.32 4.18
N LYS A 125 -3.31 -2.80 4.14
CA LYS A 125 -4.41 -3.34 3.35
C LYS A 125 -4.11 -3.34 1.85
N GLY A 126 -3.41 -2.32 1.36
CA GLY A 126 -2.94 -2.30 -0.02
C GLY A 126 -1.80 -3.26 -0.29
N ALA A 127 -0.79 -3.32 0.60
CA ALA A 127 0.36 -4.19 0.42
C ALA A 127 0.05 -5.69 0.60
N ALA A 128 -1.03 -6.03 1.32
CA ALA A 128 -1.41 -7.39 1.66
C ALA A 128 -1.54 -8.30 0.41
N ARG A 129 -0.76 -9.40 0.42
CA ARG A 129 -0.74 -10.41 -0.65
C ARG A 129 -1.71 -11.54 -0.38
N GLU A 130 -1.91 -11.82 0.89
CA GLU A 130 -2.72 -12.91 1.42
C GLU A 130 -3.90 -12.34 2.22
N GLY A 131 -4.79 -13.24 2.62
CA GLY A 131 -5.97 -12.87 3.39
C GLY A 131 -7.09 -12.21 2.57
N LYS A 132 -8.16 -11.93 3.30
CA LYS A 132 -9.42 -11.34 2.84
C LYS A 132 -9.35 -9.82 2.92
N VAL A 133 -8.61 -9.26 3.89
CA VAL A 133 -8.44 -7.82 4.12
C VAL A 133 -7.39 -7.25 3.16
N ARG A 134 -7.80 -7.03 1.92
CA ARG A 134 -6.98 -6.41 0.87
C ARG A 134 -7.84 -5.72 -0.17
N TYR A 135 -7.29 -4.71 -0.85
CA TYR A 135 -8.01 -4.05 -1.93
C TYR A 135 -8.25 -5.00 -3.11
N ARG A 136 -9.47 -4.97 -3.65
CA ARG A 136 -9.89 -5.77 -4.81
C ARG A 136 -9.95 -4.93 -6.08
N SER A 137 -9.94 -3.62 -5.95
CA SER A 137 -9.93 -2.68 -7.04
C SER A 137 -9.13 -1.43 -6.67
N LEU A 138 -8.62 -0.74 -7.70
CA LEU A 138 -8.02 0.59 -7.55
C LEU A 138 -9.04 1.61 -7.01
N GLY A 139 -10.32 1.46 -7.36
CA GLY A 139 -11.40 2.33 -6.89
C GLY A 139 -11.60 2.24 -5.37
N ASP A 140 -11.54 1.04 -4.79
CA ASP A 140 -11.65 0.86 -3.34
C ASP A 140 -10.48 1.50 -2.60
N PHE A 141 -9.26 1.30 -3.10
CA PHE A 141 -8.07 1.95 -2.56
C PHE A 141 -8.18 3.48 -2.61
N HIS A 142 -8.55 4.03 -3.76
CA HIS A 142 -8.66 5.48 -3.93
C HIS A 142 -9.74 6.08 -3.02
N ARG A 143 -10.86 5.38 -2.82
CA ARG A 143 -11.94 5.80 -1.91
C ARG A 143 -11.45 5.96 -0.47
N ASP A 144 -10.74 4.97 0.05
CA ASP A 144 -10.20 4.98 1.41
C ASP A 144 -9.08 6.03 1.56
N LEU A 145 -8.28 6.22 0.52
CA LEU A 145 -7.27 7.27 0.49
C LEU A 145 -7.90 8.68 0.55
N LEU A 146 -9.04 8.88 -0.11
CA LEU A 146 -9.82 10.11 0.01
C LEU A 146 -10.48 10.26 1.39
N ALA A 147 -10.80 9.16 2.09
CA ALA A 147 -11.28 9.20 3.47
C ALA A 147 -10.19 9.77 4.40
N LEU A 148 -8.95 9.29 4.27
CA LEU A 148 -7.80 9.89 4.97
C LEU A 148 -7.67 11.38 4.68
N LYS A 149 -7.82 11.79 3.40
CA LYS A 149 -7.78 13.21 3.01
C LYS A 149 -8.84 14.06 3.69
N ARG A 150 -10.02 13.49 3.98
CA ARG A 150 -11.13 14.16 4.64
C ARG A 150 -11.01 14.19 6.17
N GLY A 151 -9.96 13.59 6.73
CA GLY A 151 -9.77 13.47 8.17
C GLY A 151 -10.48 12.27 8.80
N GLU A 152 -10.99 11.33 8.00
CA GLU A 152 -11.72 10.13 8.45
C GLU A 152 -10.75 8.97 8.79
N GLY A 153 -9.57 9.31 9.32
CA GLY A 153 -8.48 8.35 9.51
C GLY A 153 -8.71 7.36 10.65
N GLU A 154 -9.38 7.80 11.71
CA GLU A 154 -9.72 6.95 12.85
C GLU A 154 -10.83 5.97 12.49
N GLU A 155 -11.86 6.43 11.77
CA GLU A 155 -12.95 5.58 11.31
C GLU A 155 -12.45 4.53 10.32
N LEU A 156 -11.56 4.92 9.40
CA LEU A 156 -10.93 3.98 8.47
C LEU A 156 -10.10 2.93 9.21
N ALA A 157 -9.29 3.35 10.19
CA ALA A 157 -8.49 2.43 11.00
C ALA A 157 -9.38 1.41 11.73
N ALA A 158 -10.45 1.88 12.38
CA ALA A 158 -11.40 1.03 13.08
C ALA A 158 -12.08 0.02 12.13
N ALA A 159 -12.47 0.45 10.92
CA ALA A 159 -13.08 -0.42 9.92
C ALA A 159 -12.10 -1.53 9.48
N ILE A 160 -10.84 -1.18 9.17
CA ILE A 160 -9.83 -2.15 8.74
C ILE A 160 -9.52 -3.15 9.87
N ARG A 161 -9.42 -2.70 11.12
CA ARG A 161 -9.23 -3.59 12.28
C ARG A 161 -10.39 -4.57 12.43
N ALA A 162 -11.63 -4.07 12.37
CA ALA A 162 -12.81 -4.92 12.49
C ALA A 162 -12.86 -6.00 11.39
N GLU A 163 -12.46 -5.66 10.16
CA GLU A 163 -12.31 -6.63 9.06
C GLU A 163 -11.26 -7.70 9.37
N ALA A 164 -10.08 -7.30 9.88
CA ALA A 164 -8.99 -8.22 10.20
C ALA A 164 -9.33 -9.14 11.38
N GLU A 165 -9.97 -8.61 12.43
CA GLU A 165 -10.46 -9.38 13.57
C GLU A 165 -11.56 -10.37 13.17
N ALA A 166 -12.44 -9.98 12.24
CA ALA A 166 -13.44 -10.88 11.68
C ALA A 166 -12.79 -12.01 10.86
N GLU A 167 -11.76 -11.69 10.07
CA GLU A 167 -10.97 -12.70 9.35
C GLU A 167 -10.34 -13.72 10.30
N LEU A 168 -9.65 -13.26 11.35
CA LEU A 168 -9.00 -14.13 12.34
C LEU A 168 -9.99 -15.06 13.04
N ARG A 169 -11.19 -14.56 13.38
CA ARG A 169 -12.27 -15.37 13.97
C ARG A 169 -12.85 -16.39 13.01
N SER A 170 -12.80 -16.13 11.69
CA SER A 170 -13.35 -17.05 10.68
C SER A 170 -12.47 -18.28 10.41
N GLY A 171 -11.25 -18.32 10.94
CA GLY A 171 -10.27 -19.40 10.72
C GLY A 171 -9.78 -19.46 9.26
N PRO A 172 -8.74 -20.27 8.96
CA PRO A 172 -8.31 -20.48 7.59
C PRO A 172 -9.47 -21.06 6.78
N SER A 173 -9.73 -20.45 5.62
CA SER A 173 -10.66 -20.99 4.62
C SER A 173 -10.31 -22.46 4.38
N ARG A 174 -11.21 -23.39 4.74
CA ARG A 174 -11.10 -24.79 4.33
C ARG A 174 -11.20 -24.84 2.81
N GLY A 175 -10.07 -24.81 2.12
CA GLY A 175 -10.01 -24.93 0.67
C GLY A 175 -8.91 -24.09 0.07
N GLU A 176 -7.67 -24.54 0.23
CA GLU A 176 -6.53 -24.29 -0.68
C GLU A 176 -5.40 -25.24 -0.20
N THR A 177 -5.59 -26.54 -0.49
CA THR A 177 -4.54 -27.57 -0.58
C THR A 177 -4.44 -27.99 -2.03
#